data_AF-A0A229S312-F1
#
_entry.id   AF-A0A229S312-F1
#
_cell.length_a   1.000
_cell.length_b   1.000
_cell.length_c   1.000
_cell.angle_alpha   90.00
_cell.angle_beta   90.00
_cell.angle_gamma   90.00
#
_symmetry.space_group_name_H-M   'P 1'
#
loop_
_entity.id
_entity.type
_entity.pdbx_description
1 polymer ?
#
loop_
_entity_poly.entity_id
_entity_poly.type
_entity_poly.pdbx_seq_one_letter_code
_entity_poly.pdbx_strand_id
1 'polypeptide(L)'
;MKEVNASLDTLGDKDALAAAAAATEGIARLEAVRFRALAQLSRHRDGAASVAQEVAFELSVVDGHAAGLVSTAQALTTRLPRTLGLLDQGQVGGYGAMKVATATAWLTDDDARTVDEVLEDRLPGRNSEQIRKAANHAAMMADRDGAGKRVERHRAGRRLSIRQGETGVASIEVEDGPAEKVAAAYTRIDREARALKTGEETRTLDQLRADVAFDLLLSGQGGKSERTEVFLYMDLNTYLGLNDHPAELAGHGHIPASLARHIAGGPDTVLRRIITDPLSGQVLDLGRDRYRPTAGLDEFVRVRDRECRRPGCHRIAQACDLDHSVPWQHGGHTADTELVDLCRRDHRLKDEPGWNYRLASDGTLTITTPTGKSYDSTPPPLHEPRTEPPF
;
A
#
# COMPACT_ATOMS: atom_id res chain seq x y z
N MET A 1 -21.82 19.03 16.48
CA MET A 1 -20.67 19.23 15.58
C MET A 1 -20.70 20.57 14.85
N LYS A 2 -21.74 20.93 14.09
CA LYS A 2 -21.78 22.24 13.39
C LYS A 2 -21.58 23.46 14.31
N GLU A 3 -22.27 23.50 15.44
CA GLU A 3 -22.13 24.61 16.41
C GLU A 3 -20.78 24.60 17.13
N VAL A 4 -20.28 23.41 17.48
CA VAL A 4 -18.92 23.24 18.04
C VAL A 4 -17.88 23.78 17.06
N ASN A 5 -17.97 23.41 15.79
CA ASN A 5 -17.03 23.84 14.75
C ASN A 5 -17.12 25.36 14.50
N ALA A 6 -18.32 25.94 14.47
CA ALA A 6 -18.50 27.38 14.30
C ALA A 6 -17.88 28.20 15.45
N SER A 7 -17.82 27.65 16.66
CA SER A 7 -17.15 28.31 17.80
C SER A 7 -15.63 28.29 17.71
N LEU A 8 -15.03 27.33 16.99
CA LEU A 8 -13.57 27.20 16.84
C LEU A 8 -12.96 28.39 16.06
N ASP A 9 -13.69 28.91 15.07
CA ASP A 9 -13.23 30.02 14.20
C ASP A 9 -13.04 31.34 14.97
N THR A 10 -13.53 31.41 16.21
CA THR A 10 -13.47 32.60 17.06
C THR A 10 -12.45 32.48 18.21
N LEU A 11 -11.77 31.35 18.34
CA LEU A 11 -10.80 31.10 19.41
C LEU A 11 -9.49 31.86 19.17
N GLY A 12 -8.89 32.41 20.22
CA GLY A 12 -7.52 32.88 20.18
C GLY A 12 -6.51 31.72 20.21
N ASP A 13 -5.25 31.98 19.87
CA ASP A 13 -4.19 30.97 19.71
C ASP A 13 -4.11 29.95 20.86
N LYS A 14 -4.19 30.42 22.11
CA LYS A 14 -4.11 29.55 23.30
C LYS A 14 -5.32 28.63 23.42
N ASP A 15 -6.51 29.16 23.19
CA ASP A 15 -7.75 28.39 23.30
C ASP A 15 -7.89 27.41 22.14
N ALA A 16 -7.43 27.78 20.94
CA ALA A 16 -7.34 26.90 19.79
C ALA A 16 -6.40 25.71 20.06
N LEU A 17 -5.22 25.96 20.64
CA LEU A 17 -4.30 24.90 21.05
C LEU A 17 -4.89 24.01 22.15
N ALA A 18 -5.58 24.59 23.14
CA ALA A 18 -6.24 23.83 24.20
C ALA A 18 -7.37 22.94 23.65
N ALA A 19 -8.16 23.46 22.71
CA ALA A 19 -9.21 22.70 22.04
C ALA A 19 -8.63 21.53 21.21
N ALA A 20 -7.54 21.76 20.48
CA ALA A 20 -6.84 20.71 19.74
C ALA A 20 -6.25 19.63 20.66
N ALA A 21 -5.69 20.01 21.81
CA ALA A 21 -5.19 19.07 22.82
C ALA A 21 -6.34 18.22 23.40
N ALA A 22 -7.45 18.84 23.79
CA ALA A 22 -8.62 18.12 24.31
C ALA A 22 -9.23 17.17 23.28
N ALA A 23 -9.31 17.58 22.00
CA ALA A 23 -9.73 16.71 20.91
C ALA A 23 -8.78 15.52 20.73
N THR A 24 -7.47 15.75 20.84
CA THR A 24 -6.45 14.68 20.75
C THR A 24 -6.60 13.66 21.87
N GLU A 25 -6.87 14.10 23.11
CA GLU A 25 -7.19 13.19 24.21
C GLU A 25 -8.45 12.37 23.93
N GLY A 26 -9.50 13.00 23.39
CA GLY A 26 -10.73 12.33 22.99
C GLY A 26 -10.50 11.28 21.90
N ILE A 27 -9.68 11.60 20.90
CA ILE A 27 -9.27 10.66 19.84
C ILE A 27 -8.54 9.46 20.45
N ALA A 28 -7.57 9.69 21.33
CA ALA A 28 -6.84 8.62 22.01
C ALA A 28 -7.79 7.65 22.74
N ARG A 29 -8.78 8.17 23.47
CA ARG A 29 -9.80 7.35 24.15
C ARG A 29 -10.63 6.51 23.16
N LEU A 30 -11.04 7.09 22.03
CA LEU A 30 -11.75 6.36 20.97
C LEU A 30 -10.86 5.32 20.29
N GLU A 31 -9.56 5.59 20.13
CA GLU A 31 -8.60 4.61 19.62
C GLU A 31 -8.42 3.43 20.57
N ALA A 32 -8.49 3.63 21.89
CA ALA A 32 -8.50 2.54 22.86
C ALA A 32 -9.70 1.61 22.67
N VAL A 33 -10.89 2.19 22.43
CA VAL A 33 -12.10 1.42 22.10
C VAL A 33 -11.90 0.64 20.79
N ARG A 34 -11.36 1.29 19.75
CA ARG A 34 -11.06 0.64 18.47
C ARG A 34 -10.11 -0.55 18.65
N PHE A 35 -9.01 -0.39 19.38
CA PHE A 35 -8.07 -1.50 19.63
C PHE A 35 -8.74 -2.65 20.39
N ARG A 36 -9.60 -2.39 21.38
CA ARG A 36 -10.34 -3.46 22.07
C ARG A 36 -11.29 -4.21 21.13
N ALA A 37 -12.00 -3.49 20.27
CA ALA A 37 -12.90 -4.10 19.28
C ALA A 37 -12.13 -4.98 18.29
N LEU A 38 -11.00 -4.49 17.77
CA LEU A 38 -10.13 -5.25 16.86
C LEU A 38 -9.53 -6.49 17.55
N ALA A 39 -9.13 -6.38 18.82
CA ALA A 39 -8.64 -7.51 19.59
C ALA A 39 -9.73 -8.56 19.81
N GLN A 40 -10.97 -8.14 20.07
CA GLN A 40 -12.10 -9.04 20.22
C GLN A 40 -12.42 -9.76 18.90
N LEU A 41 -12.43 -9.05 17.78
CA LEU A 41 -12.60 -9.65 16.46
C LEU A 41 -11.53 -10.70 16.20
N SER A 42 -10.26 -10.37 16.47
CA SER A 42 -9.16 -11.31 16.29
C SER A 42 -9.30 -12.56 17.17
N ARG A 43 -9.74 -12.42 18.43
CA ARG A 43 -10.05 -13.56 19.32
C ARG A 43 -11.17 -14.44 18.79
N HIS A 44 -12.26 -13.86 18.29
CA HIS A 44 -13.36 -14.63 17.69
C HIS A 44 -12.95 -15.44 16.46
N ARG A 45 -11.80 -15.12 15.86
CA ARG A 45 -11.27 -15.75 14.64
C ARG A 45 -9.96 -16.50 14.90
N ASP A 46 -9.65 -16.81 16.16
CA ASP A 46 -8.44 -17.54 16.56
C ASP A 46 -7.14 -16.96 15.96
N GLY A 47 -7.09 -15.64 15.78
CA GLY A 47 -5.93 -14.96 15.19
C GLY A 47 -5.72 -15.21 13.69
N ALA A 48 -6.74 -15.63 12.95
CA ALA A 48 -6.66 -15.85 11.50
C ALA A 48 -6.03 -14.64 10.77
N ALA A 49 -5.12 -14.93 9.84
CA ALA A 49 -4.39 -13.89 9.09
C ALA A 49 -5.32 -12.97 8.29
N SER A 50 -6.46 -13.52 7.84
CA SER A 50 -7.49 -12.84 7.05
C SER A 50 -8.24 -11.73 7.80
N VAL A 51 -8.12 -11.67 9.14
CA VAL A 51 -8.71 -10.59 9.94
C VAL A 51 -8.19 -9.22 9.50
N ALA A 52 -6.90 -9.13 9.13
CA ALA A 52 -6.31 -7.87 8.71
C ALA A 52 -6.98 -7.32 7.44
N GLN A 53 -7.32 -8.17 6.48
CA GLN A 53 -7.97 -7.78 5.22
C GLN A 53 -9.43 -7.35 5.46
N GLU A 54 -10.15 -8.02 6.36
CA GLU A 54 -11.51 -7.58 6.73
C GLU A 54 -11.47 -6.21 7.43
N VAL A 55 -10.49 -5.98 8.31
CA VAL A 55 -10.28 -4.68 8.96
C VAL A 55 -9.86 -3.60 7.95
N ALA A 56 -9.05 -3.95 6.96
CA ALA A 56 -8.65 -3.05 5.88
C ALA A 56 -9.87 -2.54 5.10
N PHE A 57 -10.78 -3.46 4.73
CA PHE A 57 -12.05 -3.13 4.11
C PHE A 57 -12.95 -2.28 5.00
N GLU A 58 -13.12 -2.66 6.26
CA GLU A 58 -14.03 -1.97 7.17
C GLU A 58 -13.60 -0.55 7.50
N LEU A 59 -12.30 -0.34 7.69
CA LEU A 59 -11.75 0.95 8.09
C LEU A 59 -11.26 1.79 6.90
N SER A 60 -11.41 1.29 5.67
CA SER A 60 -10.92 1.93 4.44
C SER A 60 -9.43 2.27 4.51
N VAL A 61 -8.62 1.31 4.94
CA VAL A 61 -7.15 1.46 5.06
C VAL A 61 -6.42 0.35 4.32
N VAL A 62 -5.15 0.57 4.00
CA VAL A 62 -4.32 -0.47 3.36
C VAL A 62 -4.01 -1.62 4.32
N ASP A 63 -3.85 -2.83 3.78
CA ASP A 63 -3.67 -4.07 4.57
C ASP A 63 -2.52 -4.00 5.56
N GLY A 64 -1.39 -3.37 5.19
CA GLY A 64 -0.25 -3.23 6.09
C GLY A 64 -0.58 -2.40 7.33
N HIS A 65 -1.40 -1.35 7.16
CA HIS A 65 -1.87 -0.53 8.28
C HIS A 65 -2.88 -1.31 9.13
N ALA A 66 -3.83 -2.02 8.51
CA ALA A 66 -4.79 -2.87 9.22
C ALA A 66 -4.10 -3.98 10.02
N ALA A 67 -3.12 -4.67 9.44
CA ALA A 67 -2.31 -5.68 10.13
C ALA A 67 -1.56 -5.07 11.33
N GLY A 68 -1.00 -3.87 11.17
CA GLY A 68 -0.39 -3.12 12.27
C GLY A 68 -1.39 -2.79 13.39
N LEU A 69 -2.62 -2.39 13.05
CA LEU A 69 -3.69 -2.13 14.01
C LEU A 69 -4.10 -3.40 14.77
N VAL A 70 -4.30 -4.53 14.06
CA VAL A 70 -4.68 -5.82 14.67
C VAL A 70 -3.57 -6.35 15.58
N SER A 71 -2.31 -6.31 15.14
CA SER A 71 -1.17 -6.73 15.95
C SER A 71 -1.01 -5.84 17.20
N THR A 72 -1.19 -4.53 17.05
CA THR A 72 -1.17 -3.59 18.19
C THR A 72 -2.33 -3.86 19.15
N ALA A 73 -3.54 -4.10 18.65
CA ALA A 73 -4.72 -4.43 19.43
C ALA A 73 -4.51 -5.68 20.30
N GLN A 74 -3.95 -6.74 19.73
CA GLN A 74 -3.60 -7.95 20.45
C GLN A 74 -2.58 -7.66 21.56
N ALA A 75 -1.49 -6.96 21.24
CA ALA A 75 -0.44 -6.64 22.21
C ALA A 75 -0.97 -5.80 23.39
N LEU A 76 -1.71 -4.73 23.10
CA LEU A 76 -2.32 -3.83 24.10
C LEU A 76 -3.27 -4.54 25.05
N THR A 77 -4.02 -5.53 24.57
CA THR A 77 -5.03 -6.23 25.38
C THR A 77 -4.51 -7.48 26.09
N THR A 78 -3.25 -7.88 25.87
CA THR A 78 -2.68 -9.12 26.45
C THR A 78 -1.40 -8.89 27.25
N ARG A 79 -0.48 -8.06 26.74
CA ARG A 79 0.87 -7.91 27.31
C ARG A 79 1.34 -6.47 27.47
N LEU A 80 0.58 -5.49 26.99
CA LEU A 80 0.83 -4.06 27.19
C LEU A 80 -0.35 -3.30 27.84
N PRO A 81 -0.95 -3.80 28.95
CA PRO A 81 -2.14 -3.20 29.55
C PRO A 81 -1.93 -1.79 30.12
N ARG A 82 -0.73 -1.42 30.58
CA ARG A 82 -0.41 -0.07 31.07
C ARG A 82 -0.40 0.93 29.91
N THR A 83 0.21 0.58 28.78
CA THR A 83 0.14 1.39 27.57
C THR A 83 -1.31 1.58 27.10
N LEU A 84 -2.15 0.54 27.18
CA LEU A 84 -3.59 0.67 26.89
C LEU A 84 -4.29 1.60 27.89
N GLY A 85 -3.95 1.53 29.19
CA GLY A 85 -4.47 2.42 30.22
C GLY A 85 -4.12 3.90 29.97
N LEU A 86 -2.92 4.20 29.46
CA LEU A 86 -2.54 5.57 29.09
C LEU A 86 -3.36 6.08 27.89
N LEU A 87 -3.69 5.20 26.95
CA LEU A 87 -4.57 5.51 25.82
C LEU A 87 -6.00 5.80 26.31
N ASP A 88 -6.53 5.05 27.28
CA ASP A 88 -7.83 5.31 27.93
C ASP A 88 -7.87 6.65 28.68
N GLN A 89 -6.72 7.10 29.19
CA GLN A 89 -6.63 8.38 29.90
C GLN A 89 -6.45 9.55 28.91
N GLY A 90 -6.13 9.27 27.64
CA GLY A 90 -5.79 10.27 26.63
C GLY A 90 -4.34 10.78 26.71
N GLN A 91 -3.48 10.14 27.50
CA GLN A 91 -2.10 10.58 27.73
C GLN A 91 -1.12 10.12 26.65
N VAL A 92 -1.47 9.07 25.90
CA VAL A 92 -0.72 8.55 24.75
C VAL A 92 -1.71 8.35 23.62
N GLY A 93 -1.41 8.85 22.42
CA GLY A 93 -2.23 8.59 21.22
C GLY A 93 -1.97 7.22 20.60
N GLY A 94 -2.87 6.73 19.75
CA GLY A 94 -2.81 5.40 19.16
C GLY A 94 -1.55 5.17 18.32
N TYR A 95 -1.09 6.18 17.58
CA TYR A 95 0.19 6.09 16.86
C TYR A 95 1.39 5.89 17.80
N GLY A 96 1.38 6.50 18.99
CA GLY A 96 2.39 6.28 20.03
C GLY A 96 2.32 4.86 20.58
N ALA A 97 1.12 4.36 20.88
CA ALA A 97 0.89 2.99 21.34
C ALA A 97 1.37 1.94 20.31
N MET A 98 1.14 2.18 19.01
CA MET A 98 1.67 1.32 17.94
C MET A 98 3.21 1.26 17.94
N LYS A 99 3.91 2.36 18.28
CA LYS A 99 5.37 2.33 18.41
C LYS A 99 5.84 1.46 19.57
N VAL A 100 5.13 1.47 20.69
CA VAL A 100 5.42 0.59 21.85
C VAL A 100 5.19 -0.87 21.47
N ALA A 101 4.05 -1.18 20.85
CA ALA A 101 3.73 -2.53 20.39
C ALA A 101 4.76 -3.06 19.39
N THR A 102 5.18 -2.23 18.43
CA THR A 102 6.21 -2.59 17.45
C THR A 102 7.57 -2.83 18.12
N ALA A 103 7.97 -1.98 19.08
CA ALA A 103 9.24 -2.09 19.77
C ALA A 103 9.34 -3.35 20.67
N THR A 104 8.21 -3.82 21.19
CA THR A 104 8.11 -5.00 22.07
C THR A 104 7.68 -6.27 21.32
N ALA A 105 7.39 -6.18 20.01
CA ALA A 105 6.84 -7.27 19.20
C ALA A 105 7.60 -8.60 19.32
N TRP A 106 8.92 -8.53 19.48
CA TRP A 106 9.86 -9.65 19.48
C TRP A 106 10.15 -10.24 20.87
N LEU A 107 9.67 -9.59 21.92
CA LEU A 107 9.86 -10.03 23.30
C LEU A 107 8.91 -11.18 23.63
N THR A 108 9.27 -11.95 24.65
CA THR A 108 8.32 -12.81 25.36
C THR A 108 7.23 -11.94 26.00
N ASP A 109 6.09 -12.55 26.33
CA ASP A 109 5.00 -11.79 26.96
C ASP A 109 5.38 -11.26 28.36
N ASP A 110 6.26 -11.95 29.08
CA ASP A 110 6.77 -11.51 30.39
C ASP A 110 7.73 -10.31 30.26
N ASP A 111 8.64 -10.36 29.30
CA ASP A 111 9.55 -9.24 29.03
C ASP A 111 8.78 -8.03 28.48
N ALA A 112 7.77 -8.27 27.62
CA ALA A 112 6.90 -7.21 27.11
C ALA A 112 6.12 -6.52 28.23
N ARG A 113 5.59 -7.29 29.21
CA ARG A 113 4.94 -6.74 30.41
C ARG A 113 5.91 -5.93 31.27
N THR A 114 7.13 -6.42 31.45
CA THR A 114 8.19 -5.69 32.18
C THR A 114 8.49 -4.35 31.50
N VAL A 115 8.57 -4.33 30.17
CA VAL A 115 8.76 -3.09 29.40
C VAL A 115 7.57 -2.17 29.53
N ASP A 116 6.35 -2.69 29.49
CA ASP A 116 5.12 -1.92 29.65
C ASP A 116 5.05 -1.19 31.00
N GLU A 117 5.40 -1.88 32.09
CA GLU A 117 5.51 -1.30 33.43
C GLU A 117 6.56 -0.18 33.49
N VAL A 118 7.74 -0.39 32.91
CA VAL A 118 8.81 0.62 32.88
C VAL A 118 8.40 1.86 32.06
N LEU A 119 7.56 1.68 31.05
CA LEU A 119 7.13 2.74 30.16
C LEU A 119 5.96 3.57 30.70
N GLU A 120 5.17 3.05 31.65
CA GLU A 120 3.98 3.73 32.19
C GLU A 120 4.26 5.20 32.56
N ASP A 121 5.30 5.44 33.37
CA ASP A 121 5.70 6.79 33.80
C ASP A 121 6.53 7.57 32.77
N ARG A 122 6.94 6.94 31.68
CA ARG A 122 7.88 7.50 30.69
C ARG A 122 7.21 7.96 29.41
N LEU A 123 6.01 7.50 29.10
CA LEU A 123 5.31 7.83 27.85
C LEU A 123 4.59 9.18 27.86
N PRO A 124 3.92 9.63 28.95
CA PRO A 124 3.13 10.86 28.94
C PRO A 124 3.92 12.09 28.49
N GLY A 125 3.30 12.92 27.65
CA GLY A 125 3.89 14.17 27.14
C GLY A 125 4.99 14.00 26.08
N ARG A 126 5.29 12.77 25.64
CA ARG A 126 6.32 12.51 24.60
C ARG A 126 5.71 12.39 23.21
N ASN A 127 6.45 12.86 22.20
CA ASN A 127 6.09 12.61 20.82
C ASN A 127 6.41 11.15 20.40
N SER A 128 5.90 10.74 19.23
CA SER A 128 6.00 9.37 18.73
C SER A 128 7.45 8.87 18.55
N GLU A 129 8.39 9.76 18.21
CA GLU A 129 9.80 9.42 18.03
C GLU A 129 10.51 9.22 19.38
N GLN A 130 10.20 10.05 20.36
CA GLN A 130 10.68 9.88 21.73
C GLN A 130 10.13 8.60 22.37
N ILE A 131 8.84 8.30 22.14
CA ILE A 131 8.20 7.03 22.56
C ILE A 131 8.92 5.85 21.92
N ARG A 132 9.13 5.89 20.60
CA ARG A 132 9.84 4.84 19.85
C ARG A 132 11.23 4.58 20.45
N LYS A 133 12.01 5.64 20.70
CA LYS A 133 13.36 5.51 21.30
C LYS A 133 13.30 4.89 22.70
N ALA A 134 12.40 5.37 23.55
CA ALA A 134 12.24 4.87 24.91
C ALA A 134 11.83 3.39 24.94
N ALA A 135 10.87 3.01 24.11
CA ALA A 135 10.38 1.63 24.03
C ALA A 135 11.44 0.67 23.48
N ASN A 136 12.18 1.06 22.43
CA ASN A 136 13.28 0.24 21.92
C ASN A 136 14.40 0.06 22.96
N HIS A 137 14.77 1.12 23.66
CA HIS A 137 15.77 1.03 24.73
C HIS A 137 15.30 0.12 25.87
N ALA A 138 14.05 0.27 26.33
CA ALA A 138 13.49 -0.59 27.36
C ALA A 138 13.45 -2.07 26.92
N ALA A 139 13.02 -2.34 25.68
CA ALA A 139 13.00 -3.68 25.12
C ALA A 139 14.39 -4.33 25.02
N MET A 140 15.41 -3.58 24.57
CA MET A 140 16.79 -4.07 24.53
C MET A 140 17.36 -4.36 25.93
N MET A 141 16.91 -3.61 26.94
CA MET A 141 17.34 -3.81 28.33
C MET A 141 16.64 -5.00 28.99
N ALA A 142 15.40 -5.30 28.60
CA ALA A 142 14.65 -6.47 29.06
C ALA A 142 15.23 -7.78 28.51
N ASP A 143 15.59 -7.83 27.22
CA ASP A 143 16.22 -9.01 26.61
C ASP A 143 17.44 -8.63 25.73
N ARG A 144 18.61 -8.58 26.37
CA ARG A 144 19.87 -8.22 25.69
C ARG A 144 20.32 -9.27 24.68
N ASP A 145 20.12 -10.55 24.98
CA ASP A 145 20.56 -11.65 24.13
C ASP A 145 19.65 -11.82 22.91
N GLY A 146 18.33 -11.65 23.10
CA GLY A 146 17.36 -11.59 22.01
C GLY A 146 17.55 -10.38 21.11
N ALA A 147 17.98 -9.22 21.66
CA ALA A 147 18.31 -8.05 20.84
C ALA A 147 19.42 -8.35 19.82
N GLY A 148 20.44 -9.15 20.19
CA GLY A 148 21.47 -9.62 19.26
C GLY A 148 20.90 -10.51 18.14
N LYS A 149 20.11 -11.52 18.49
CA LYS A 149 19.44 -12.41 17.51
C LYS A 149 18.46 -11.66 16.59
N ARG A 150 17.85 -10.59 17.09
CA ARG A 150 16.92 -9.74 16.36
C ARG A 150 17.60 -8.99 15.20
N VAL A 151 18.86 -8.56 15.35
CA VAL A 151 19.62 -7.94 14.26
C VAL A 151 19.75 -8.91 13.08
N GLU A 152 20.08 -10.17 13.34
CA GLU A 152 20.17 -11.21 12.32
C GLU A 152 18.81 -11.53 11.67
N ARG A 153 17.72 -11.58 12.46
CA ARG A 153 16.37 -11.77 11.91
C ARG A 153 15.87 -10.57 11.10
N HIS A 154 16.18 -9.33 11.50
CA HIS A 154 15.82 -8.13 10.72
C HIS A 154 16.58 -8.08 9.41
N ARG A 155 17.85 -8.50 9.41
CA ARG A 155 18.60 -8.73 8.18
C ARG A 155 17.92 -9.77 7.27
N ALA A 156 17.13 -10.70 7.77
CA ALA A 156 16.33 -11.58 6.91
C ALA A 156 15.06 -10.92 6.35
N GLY A 157 14.57 -9.84 6.97
CA GLY A 157 13.36 -9.09 6.59
C GLY A 157 13.54 -8.04 5.49
N ARG A 158 14.75 -7.96 4.91
CA ARG A 158 15.09 -7.08 3.78
C ARG A 158 14.03 -7.17 2.69
N ARG A 159 13.45 -6.04 2.31
CA ARG A 159 12.45 -5.97 1.23
C ARG A 159 12.60 -4.70 0.43
N LEU A 160 12.08 -4.72 -0.78
CA LEU A 160 11.94 -3.56 -1.64
C LEU A 160 10.48 -3.11 -1.62
N SER A 161 10.22 -1.84 -1.34
CA SER A 161 8.89 -1.25 -1.36
C SER A 161 8.83 -0.11 -2.38
N ILE A 162 7.63 0.11 -2.92
CA ILE A 162 7.31 1.27 -3.75
C ILE A 162 6.24 2.08 -3.01
N ARG A 163 6.43 3.40 -2.92
CA ARG A 163 5.43 4.33 -2.42
C ARG A 163 5.06 5.30 -3.52
N GLN A 164 3.78 5.32 -3.89
CA GLN A 164 3.29 6.30 -4.84
C GLN A 164 3.33 7.69 -4.20
N GLY A 165 3.92 8.65 -4.91
CA GLY A 165 4.00 10.05 -4.49
C GLY A 165 2.85 10.86 -5.08
N GLU A 166 3.05 12.18 -5.17
CA GLU A 166 2.15 13.05 -5.93
C GLU A 166 2.21 12.76 -7.44
N THR A 167 1.41 13.49 -8.21
CA THR A 167 1.22 13.34 -9.64
C THR A 167 2.52 13.10 -10.41
N GLY A 168 2.69 11.88 -10.95
CA GLY A 168 3.80 11.50 -11.84
C GLY A 168 5.12 11.15 -11.14
N VAL A 169 5.15 11.05 -9.80
CA VAL A 169 6.34 10.66 -9.05
C VAL A 169 6.08 9.50 -8.10
N ALA A 170 7.08 8.66 -7.90
CA ALA A 170 7.04 7.53 -6.96
C ALA A 170 8.41 7.33 -6.32
N SER A 171 8.42 6.70 -5.14
CA SER A 171 9.64 6.36 -4.40
C SER A 171 9.85 4.86 -4.35
N ILE A 172 11.11 4.44 -4.39
CA ILE A 172 11.54 3.06 -4.18
C ILE A 172 12.45 3.01 -2.95
N GLU A 173 12.15 2.11 -2.00
CA GLU A 173 12.88 2.01 -0.74
C GLU A 173 13.33 0.57 -0.49
N VAL A 174 14.59 0.41 -0.08
CA VAL A 174 15.08 -0.85 0.49
C VAL A 174 14.92 -0.77 2.00
N GLU A 175 13.96 -1.52 2.54
CA GLU A 175 13.67 -1.57 3.97
C GLU A 175 14.48 -2.71 4.63
N ASP A 176 14.88 -2.51 5.89
CA ASP A 176 15.62 -3.48 6.71
C ASP A 176 16.96 -3.97 6.09
N GLY A 177 17.57 -3.15 5.23
CA GLY A 177 18.90 -3.39 4.65
C GLY A 177 20.01 -3.51 5.72
N PRO A 178 21.02 -4.39 5.55
CA PRO A 178 22.16 -4.44 6.46
C PRO A 178 22.87 -3.09 6.43
N ALA A 179 23.09 -2.48 7.60
CA ALA A 179 23.59 -1.10 7.72
C ALA A 179 24.88 -0.88 6.91
N GLU A 180 25.78 -1.86 6.91
CA GLU A 180 27.02 -1.83 6.14
C GLU A 180 26.80 -1.78 4.62
N LYS A 181 25.77 -2.47 4.11
CA LYS A 181 25.41 -2.46 2.68
C LYS A 181 24.72 -1.15 2.28
N VAL A 182 23.82 -0.65 3.13
CA VAL A 182 23.13 0.63 2.90
C VAL A 182 24.14 1.78 2.87
N ALA A 183 25.06 1.81 3.85
CA ALA A 183 26.13 2.80 3.89
C ALA A 183 27.03 2.73 2.64
N ALA A 184 27.48 1.52 2.26
CA ALA A 184 28.31 1.32 1.07
C ALA A 184 27.59 1.75 -0.23
N ALA A 185 26.30 1.43 -0.37
CA ALA A 185 25.49 1.83 -1.51
C ALA A 185 25.37 3.36 -1.60
N TYR A 186 25.06 4.03 -0.49
CA TYR A 186 24.97 5.49 -0.44
C TYR A 186 26.32 6.15 -0.77
N THR A 187 27.43 5.67 -0.20
CA THR A 187 28.77 6.20 -0.50
C THR A 187 29.13 6.04 -1.98
N ARG A 188 28.77 4.93 -2.61
CA ARG A 188 28.96 4.73 -4.06
C ARG A 188 28.17 5.77 -4.87
N ILE A 189 26.88 5.92 -4.59
CA ILE A 189 25.99 6.87 -5.27
C ILE A 189 26.51 8.30 -5.10
N ASP A 190 26.88 8.69 -3.88
CA ASP A 190 27.41 10.03 -3.59
C ASP A 190 28.70 10.32 -4.36
N ARG A 191 29.61 9.35 -4.44
CA ARG A 191 30.87 9.49 -5.19
C ARG A 191 30.61 9.67 -6.69
N GLU A 192 29.74 8.86 -7.28
CA GLU A 192 29.39 8.94 -8.71
C GLU A 192 28.66 10.27 -9.02
N ALA A 193 27.72 10.69 -8.17
CA ALA A 193 27.03 11.98 -8.30
C ALA A 193 27.98 13.19 -8.23
N ARG A 194 28.97 13.18 -7.32
CA ARG A 194 29.99 14.24 -7.23
C ARG A 194 30.88 14.29 -8.46
N ALA A 195 31.18 13.14 -9.09
CA ALA A 195 31.96 13.11 -10.33
C ALA A 195 31.23 13.77 -11.50
N LEU A 196 29.88 13.71 -11.51
CA LEU A 196 29.05 14.40 -12.51
C LEU A 196 28.90 15.90 -12.26
N LYS A 197 29.10 16.37 -11.02
CA LYS A 197 28.92 17.77 -10.62
C LYS A 197 30.10 18.65 -11.08
N THR A 198 30.11 18.96 -12.38
CA THR A 198 31.07 19.89 -13.01
C THR A 198 30.55 21.34 -12.98
N GLY A 199 31.34 22.29 -13.47
CA GLY A 199 30.96 23.72 -13.50
C GLY A 199 29.76 24.06 -14.40
N GLU A 200 29.45 23.20 -15.37
CA GLU A 200 28.31 23.35 -16.31
C GLU A 200 27.07 22.58 -15.85
N GLU A 201 27.20 21.72 -14.83
CA GLU A 201 26.10 20.90 -14.33
C GLU A 201 25.16 21.72 -13.44
N THR A 202 23.93 21.93 -13.93
CA THR A 202 22.90 22.76 -13.28
C THR A 202 22.08 22.00 -12.24
N ARG A 203 21.99 20.66 -12.33
CA ARG A 203 21.25 19.83 -11.37
C ARG A 203 21.87 19.89 -9.98
N THR A 204 21.04 19.83 -8.95
CA THR A 204 21.52 19.74 -7.56
C THR A 204 22.20 18.40 -7.32
N LEU A 205 23.04 18.33 -6.28
CA LEU A 205 23.72 17.09 -5.93
C LEU A 205 22.72 15.98 -5.54
N ASP A 206 21.57 16.34 -4.96
CA ASP A 206 20.51 15.37 -4.65
C ASP A 206 19.81 14.84 -5.90
N GLN A 207 19.56 15.69 -6.90
CA GLN A 207 19.05 15.23 -8.21
C GLN A 207 20.03 14.26 -8.87
N LEU A 208 21.33 14.57 -8.87
CA LEU A 208 22.35 13.68 -9.42
C LEU A 208 22.44 12.35 -8.67
N ARG A 209 22.31 12.35 -7.33
CA ARG A 209 22.28 11.11 -6.55
C ARG A 209 21.05 10.26 -6.89
N ALA A 210 19.89 10.89 -7.11
CA ALA A 210 18.68 10.18 -7.52
C ALA A 210 18.85 9.56 -8.92
N ASP A 211 19.35 10.34 -9.89
CA ASP A 211 19.61 9.87 -11.26
C ASP A 211 20.59 8.68 -11.26
N VAL A 212 21.73 8.81 -10.56
CA VAL A 212 22.71 7.72 -10.40
C VAL A 212 22.09 6.50 -9.73
N ALA A 213 21.25 6.69 -8.70
CA ALA A 213 20.59 5.57 -8.04
C ALA A 213 19.66 4.82 -9.00
N PHE A 214 18.87 5.52 -9.81
CA PHE A 214 18.01 4.91 -10.83
C PHE A 214 18.82 4.22 -11.93
N ASP A 215 19.88 4.86 -12.43
CA ASP A 215 20.77 4.26 -13.41
C ASP A 215 21.35 2.94 -12.88
N LEU A 216 21.80 2.90 -11.62
CA LEU A 216 22.33 1.68 -10.99
C LEU A 216 21.27 0.59 -10.76
N LEU A 217 20.01 0.97 -10.55
CA LEU A 217 18.90 0.03 -10.40
C LEU A 217 18.45 -0.55 -11.75
N LEU A 218 18.51 0.24 -12.82
CA LEU A 218 18.07 -0.14 -14.17
C LEU A 218 19.19 -0.79 -15.01
N SER A 219 20.45 -0.47 -14.72
CA SER A 219 21.63 -1.08 -15.33
C SER A 219 22.14 -2.23 -14.44
N GLY A 220 21.69 -3.45 -14.73
CA GLY A 220 22.11 -4.64 -13.97
C GLY A 220 23.63 -4.86 -13.99
N GLN A 221 24.20 -5.46 -12.94
CA GLN A 221 25.58 -5.93 -12.97
C GLN A 221 25.71 -7.18 -13.86
N GLY A 222 26.36 -7.05 -15.01
CA GLY A 222 26.87 -8.19 -15.78
C GLY A 222 25.90 -8.88 -16.75
N GLY A 223 24.75 -8.27 -17.06
CA GLY A 223 23.80 -8.74 -18.08
C GLY A 223 23.30 -7.61 -18.97
N LYS A 224 22.75 -7.95 -20.15
CA LYS A 224 21.96 -6.98 -20.94
C LYS A 224 20.87 -6.41 -20.03
N SER A 225 20.59 -5.10 -20.13
CA SER A 225 19.43 -4.47 -19.50
C SER A 225 18.20 -5.36 -19.73
N GLU A 226 17.61 -5.88 -18.66
CA GLU A 226 16.38 -6.62 -18.78
C GLU A 226 15.28 -5.62 -19.14
N ARG A 227 14.69 -5.79 -20.33
CA ARG A 227 13.54 -4.99 -20.75
C ARG A 227 12.43 -5.20 -19.75
N THR A 228 12.21 -4.21 -18.90
CA THR A 228 11.06 -4.14 -18.00
C THR A 228 10.02 -3.26 -18.66
N GLU A 229 8.78 -3.74 -18.72
CA GLU A 229 7.67 -3.01 -19.34
C GLU A 229 6.89 -2.24 -18.28
N VAL A 230 6.50 -1.01 -18.61
CA VAL A 230 5.46 -0.27 -17.90
C VAL A 230 4.24 -0.18 -18.80
N PHE A 231 3.04 -0.21 -18.21
CA PHE A 231 1.78 -0.19 -18.95
C PHE A 231 1.12 1.16 -18.81
N LEU A 232 1.00 1.88 -19.92
CA LEU A 232 0.39 3.19 -20.03
C LEU A 232 -0.90 3.08 -20.85
N TYR A 233 -2.02 3.46 -20.25
CA TYR A 233 -3.31 3.55 -20.91
C TYR A 233 -3.65 5.01 -21.18
N MET A 234 -3.86 5.37 -22.44
CA MET A 234 -4.19 6.75 -22.81
C MET A 234 -5.09 6.80 -24.04
N ASP A 235 -5.92 7.83 -24.12
CA ASP A 235 -6.74 8.12 -25.28
C ASP A 235 -5.87 8.47 -26.50
N LEU A 236 -6.33 8.09 -27.69
CA LEU A 236 -5.60 8.33 -28.94
C LEU A 236 -5.45 9.83 -29.20
N ASN A 237 -6.48 10.64 -28.91
CA ASN A 237 -6.39 12.09 -29.09
C ASN A 237 -5.42 12.70 -28.07
N THR A 238 -5.33 12.18 -26.85
CA THR A 238 -4.28 12.57 -25.89
C THR A 238 -2.88 12.28 -26.43
N TYR A 239 -2.69 11.08 -27.02
CA TYR A 239 -1.41 10.68 -27.62
C TYR A 239 -1.02 11.58 -28.79
N LEU A 240 -1.97 11.89 -29.67
CA LEU A 240 -1.78 12.77 -30.82
C LEU A 240 -1.67 14.27 -30.46
N GLY A 241 -1.86 14.63 -29.19
CA GLY A 241 -1.86 16.03 -28.74
C GLY A 241 -3.09 16.83 -29.16
N LEU A 242 -4.19 16.15 -29.47
CA LEU A 242 -5.48 16.75 -29.83
C LEU A 242 -6.34 17.08 -28.60
N ASN A 243 -5.99 16.52 -27.42
CA ASN A 243 -6.53 16.91 -26.12
C ASN A 243 -5.48 16.68 -25.00
N ASP A 244 -5.84 17.06 -23.77
CA ASP A 244 -5.00 16.88 -22.57
C ASP A 244 -5.73 16.10 -21.47
N HIS A 245 -6.52 15.09 -21.84
CA HIS A 245 -7.06 14.16 -20.85
C HIS A 245 -5.93 13.39 -20.14
N PRO A 246 -6.07 13.09 -18.84
CA PRO A 246 -5.06 12.32 -18.12
C PRO A 246 -4.93 10.91 -18.72
N ALA A 247 -3.72 10.36 -18.65
CA ALA A 247 -3.47 8.95 -18.91
C ALA A 247 -3.43 8.18 -17.58
N GLU A 248 -3.41 6.85 -17.62
CA GLU A 248 -3.24 6.00 -16.46
C GLU A 248 -1.99 5.13 -16.60
N LEU A 249 -1.10 5.20 -15.63
CA LEU A 249 0.05 4.33 -15.49
C LEU A 249 -0.31 3.20 -14.51
N ALA A 250 -0.33 1.95 -15.00
CA ALA A 250 -0.75 0.80 -14.19
C ALA A 250 0.06 0.70 -12.88
N GLY A 251 -0.62 0.56 -11.75
CA GLY A 251 -0.04 0.48 -10.41
C GLY A 251 0.28 1.84 -9.77
N HIS A 252 0.26 2.93 -10.54
CA HIS A 252 0.47 4.30 -10.08
C HIS A 252 -0.83 5.11 -10.06
N GLY A 253 -1.65 4.99 -11.11
CA GLY A 253 -2.86 5.77 -11.31
C GLY A 253 -2.69 6.86 -12.37
N HIS A 254 -3.47 7.93 -12.28
CA HIS A 254 -3.51 8.97 -13.31
C HIS A 254 -2.24 9.83 -13.36
N ILE A 255 -1.75 10.07 -14.57
CA ILE A 255 -0.64 10.98 -14.87
C ILE A 255 -1.04 12.05 -15.88
N PRO A 256 -0.39 13.23 -15.88
CA PRO A 256 -0.69 14.28 -16.84
C PRO A 256 -0.39 13.87 -18.27
N ALA A 257 -1.17 14.38 -19.22
CA ALA A 257 -1.02 14.11 -20.65
C ALA A 257 0.41 14.38 -21.18
N SER A 258 1.07 15.42 -20.67
CA SER A 258 2.44 15.78 -21.05
C SER A 258 3.45 14.69 -20.66
N LEU A 259 3.34 14.15 -19.45
CA LEU A 259 4.19 13.05 -18.98
C LEU A 259 3.87 11.76 -19.74
N ALA A 260 2.60 11.47 -19.97
CA ALA A 260 2.16 10.32 -20.76
C ALA A 260 2.75 10.34 -22.17
N ARG A 261 2.67 11.48 -22.87
CA ARG A 261 3.27 11.66 -24.20
C ARG A 261 4.79 11.54 -24.16
N HIS A 262 5.44 12.06 -23.11
CA HIS A 262 6.88 11.92 -22.93
C HIS A 262 7.29 10.44 -22.82
N ILE A 263 6.58 9.66 -22.00
CA ILE A 263 6.80 8.21 -21.85
C ILE A 263 6.54 7.50 -23.18
N ALA A 264 5.40 7.77 -23.82
CA ALA A 264 4.99 7.13 -25.08
C ALA A 264 5.86 7.51 -26.29
N GLY A 265 6.59 8.62 -26.20
CA GLY A 265 7.57 9.05 -27.21
C GLY A 265 8.93 8.36 -27.09
N GLY A 266 9.12 7.49 -26.09
CA GLY A 266 10.38 6.76 -25.89
C GLY A 266 10.71 5.80 -27.04
N PRO A 267 11.99 5.59 -27.38
CA PRO A 267 12.42 4.83 -28.56
C PRO A 267 12.08 3.33 -28.49
N ASP A 268 11.89 2.77 -27.30
CA ASP A 268 11.50 1.38 -27.06
C ASP A 268 9.98 1.21 -26.83
N THR A 269 9.16 2.24 -27.12
CA THR A 269 7.70 2.18 -26.92
C THR A 269 7.04 1.24 -27.94
N VAL A 270 6.19 0.35 -27.44
CA VAL A 270 5.30 -0.48 -28.27
C VAL A 270 3.87 0.01 -28.09
N LEU A 271 3.28 0.56 -29.15
CA LEU A 271 1.87 0.94 -29.17
C LEU A 271 1.00 -0.27 -29.47
N ARG A 272 -0.05 -0.46 -28.66
CA ARG A 272 -1.09 -1.46 -28.87
C ARG A 272 -2.43 -0.75 -28.98
N ARG A 273 -3.25 -1.17 -29.95
CA ARG A 273 -4.59 -0.60 -30.15
C ARG A 273 -5.59 -1.35 -29.27
N ILE A 274 -6.30 -0.61 -28.43
CA ILE A 274 -7.41 -1.14 -27.62
C ILE A 274 -8.72 -0.59 -28.18
N ILE A 275 -9.67 -1.46 -28.45
CA ILE A 275 -11.04 -1.09 -28.84
C ILE A 275 -11.90 -1.11 -27.60
N THR A 276 -12.59 0.00 -27.35
CA THR A 276 -13.47 0.16 -26.19
C THR A 276 -14.92 0.34 -26.62
N ASP A 277 -15.83 -0.05 -25.73
CA ASP A 277 -17.24 0.34 -25.84
C ASP A 277 -17.34 1.85 -25.56
N PRO A 278 -17.82 2.68 -26.51
CA PRO A 278 -17.85 4.11 -26.32
C PRO A 278 -18.79 4.56 -25.20
N LEU A 279 -19.79 3.77 -24.82
CA LEU A 279 -20.71 4.12 -23.74
C LEU A 279 -20.12 3.83 -22.37
N SER A 280 -19.58 2.63 -22.15
CA SER A 280 -19.05 2.23 -20.85
C SER A 280 -17.56 2.47 -20.64
N GLY A 281 -16.78 2.67 -21.72
CA GLY A 281 -15.32 2.71 -21.68
C GLY A 281 -14.66 1.35 -21.49
N GLN A 282 -15.42 0.25 -21.49
CA GLN A 282 -14.90 -1.09 -21.27
C GLN A 282 -14.16 -1.64 -22.48
N VAL A 283 -13.18 -2.51 -22.23
CA VAL A 283 -12.40 -3.19 -23.28
C VAL A 283 -13.32 -4.14 -24.05
N LEU A 284 -13.36 -4.01 -25.38
CA LEU A 284 -14.08 -4.92 -26.29
C LEU A 284 -13.14 -5.84 -27.07
N ASP A 285 -11.99 -5.32 -27.50
CA ASP A 285 -11.00 -6.09 -28.29
C ASP A 285 -9.61 -5.45 -28.19
N LEU A 286 -8.55 -6.26 -28.33
CA LEU A 286 -7.16 -5.80 -28.31
C LEU A 286 -6.48 -5.81 -29.70
N GLY A 287 -7.21 -6.14 -30.77
CA GLY A 287 -6.64 -6.35 -32.10
C GLY A 287 -5.84 -7.66 -32.17
N ARG A 288 -6.20 -8.54 -33.10
CA ARG A 288 -5.66 -9.91 -33.15
C ARG A 288 -4.47 -10.03 -34.09
N ASP A 289 -3.26 -9.82 -33.57
CA ASP A 289 -2.01 -10.14 -34.31
C ASP A 289 -1.32 -11.43 -33.83
N ARG A 290 -1.85 -12.12 -32.81
CA ARG A 290 -1.28 -13.39 -32.30
C ARG A 290 -2.28 -14.56 -32.35
N TYR A 291 -1.79 -15.70 -32.81
CA TYR A 291 -2.53 -16.94 -33.14
C TYR A 291 -2.89 -17.85 -31.94
N ARG A 292 -2.66 -17.45 -30.68
CA ARG A 292 -3.00 -18.28 -29.50
C ARG A 292 -4.18 -17.70 -28.72
N PRO A 293 -5.38 -18.32 -28.78
CA PRO A 293 -6.58 -17.84 -28.09
C PRO A 293 -6.40 -17.61 -26.58
N THR A 294 -5.60 -18.43 -25.90
CA THR A 294 -5.34 -18.30 -24.45
C THR A 294 -4.43 -17.14 -24.09
N ALA A 295 -3.47 -16.79 -24.96
CA ALA A 295 -2.59 -15.64 -24.73
C ALA A 295 -3.32 -14.31 -24.97
N GLY A 296 -4.21 -14.27 -25.98
CA GLY A 296 -5.07 -13.10 -26.21
C GLY A 296 -6.08 -12.88 -25.08
N LEU A 297 -6.59 -13.96 -24.49
CA LEU A 297 -7.50 -13.88 -23.34
C LEU A 297 -6.79 -13.38 -22.06
N ASP A 298 -5.60 -13.91 -21.76
CA ASP A 298 -4.80 -13.43 -20.63
C ASP A 298 -4.48 -11.94 -20.75
N GLU A 299 -4.03 -11.50 -21.94
CA GLU A 299 -3.75 -10.09 -22.20
C GLU A 299 -5.02 -9.22 -22.09
N PHE A 300 -6.16 -9.72 -22.60
CA PHE A 300 -7.45 -9.04 -22.50
C PHE A 300 -7.84 -8.77 -21.04
N VAL A 301 -7.78 -9.79 -20.19
CA VAL A 301 -8.16 -9.65 -18.78
C VAL A 301 -7.21 -8.68 -18.06
N ARG A 302 -5.90 -8.74 -18.33
CA ARG A 302 -4.93 -7.84 -17.71
C ARG A 302 -5.10 -6.38 -18.12
N VAL A 303 -5.45 -6.12 -19.38
CA VAL A 303 -5.75 -4.76 -19.86
C VAL A 303 -7.08 -4.25 -19.28
N ARG A 304 -8.08 -5.14 -19.18
CA ARG A 304 -9.36 -4.83 -18.55
C ARG A 304 -9.20 -4.49 -17.06
N ASP A 305 -8.45 -5.32 -16.33
CA ASP A 305 -8.37 -5.24 -14.87
C ASP A 305 -7.33 -4.23 -14.38
N ARG A 306 -6.23 -4.05 -15.12
CA ARG A 306 -5.07 -3.13 -14.89
C ARG A 306 -4.28 -3.39 -13.62
N GLU A 307 -4.97 -3.64 -12.53
CA GLU A 307 -4.46 -3.94 -11.20
C GLU A 307 -5.26 -5.10 -10.59
N CYS A 308 -4.76 -5.68 -9.51
CA CYS A 308 -5.48 -6.66 -8.72
C CYS A 308 -6.87 -6.12 -8.35
N ARG A 309 -7.90 -6.92 -8.63
CA ARG A 309 -9.30 -6.48 -8.54
C ARG A 309 -9.87 -6.45 -7.13
N ARG A 310 -9.09 -6.85 -6.13
CA ARG A 310 -9.43 -6.66 -4.71
C ARG A 310 -9.41 -5.15 -4.41
N PRO A 311 -10.53 -4.54 -3.94
CA PRO A 311 -10.60 -3.09 -3.74
C PRO A 311 -9.45 -2.56 -2.88
N GLY A 312 -8.80 -1.49 -3.34
CA GLY A 312 -7.63 -0.87 -2.70
C GLY A 312 -6.30 -1.62 -2.90
N CYS A 313 -6.20 -2.55 -3.85
CA CYS A 313 -4.93 -3.16 -4.23
C CYS A 313 -4.34 -2.44 -5.43
N HIS A 314 -3.06 -2.10 -5.38
CA HIS A 314 -2.35 -1.45 -6.49
C HIS A 314 -1.32 -2.36 -7.16
N ARG A 315 -1.43 -3.67 -6.95
CA ARG A 315 -0.56 -4.64 -7.62
C ARG A 315 -0.95 -4.67 -9.09
N ILE A 316 -0.02 -4.33 -9.98
CA ILE A 316 -0.27 -4.39 -11.43
C ILE A 316 -0.77 -5.77 -11.87
N ALA A 317 -1.70 -5.80 -12.82
CA ALA A 317 -2.31 -7.04 -13.32
C ALA A 317 -1.24 -8.01 -13.83
N GLN A 318 -0.18 -7.55 -14.49
CA GLN A 318 0.90 -8.39 -15.01
C GLN A 318 1.71 -9.12 -13.93
N ALA A 319 1.59 -8.68 -12.68
CA ALA A 319 2.19 -9.32 -11.52
C ALA A 319 1.15 -10.04 -10.65
N CYS A 320 -0.04 -10.29 -11.19
CA CYS A 320 -1.15 -11.02 -10.59
C CYS A 320 -1.33 -12.41 -11.22
N ASP A 321 -1.93 -13.30 -10.44
CA ASP A 321 -2.44 -14.58 -10.93
C ASP A 321 -3.76 -14.30 -11.66
N LEU A 322 -3.92 -14.90 -12.85
CA LEU A 322 -5.19 -14.90 -13.56
C LEU A 322 -6.06 -16.00 -12.95
N ASP A 323 -7.04 -15.61 -12.14
CA ASP A 323 -7.81 -16.54 -11.32
C ASP A 323 -9.21 -16.80 -11.90
N HIS A 324 -9.67 -18.04 -11.79
CA HIS A 324 -11.03 -18.43 -12.16
C HIS A 324 -11.99 -18.12 -11.01
N SER A 325 -12.96 -17.25 -11.23
CA SER A 325 -14.01 -16.93 -10.24
C SER A 325 -14.71 -18.18 -9.69
N VAL A 326 -15.05 -19.13 -10.56
CA VAL A 326 -15.41 -20.50 -10.20
C VAL A 326 -14.19 -21.39 -10.42
N PRO A 327 -13.65 -22.07 -9.39
CA PRO A 327 -12.46 -22.91 -9.57
C PRO A 327 -12.65 -23.95 -10.68
N TRP A 328 -11.60 -24.20 -11.48
CA TRP A 328 -11.64 -25.16 -12.59
C TRP A 328 -12.16 -26.55 -12.16
N GLN A 329 -11.73 -27.03 -10.99
CA GLN A 329 -12.18 -28.31 -10.40
C GLN A 329 -13.69 -28.36 -10.08
N HIS A 330 -14.36 -27.21 -10.06
CA HIS A 330 -15.80 -27.05 -9.84
C HIS A 330 -16.54 -26.61 -11.11
N GLY A 331 -15.92 -26.72 -12.29
CA GLY A 331 -16.56 -26.48 -13.58
C GLY A 331 -16.45 -25.05 -14.11
N GLY A 332 -15.52 -24.24 -13.61
CA GLY A 332 -15.23 -22.92 -14.18
C GLY A 332 -14.64 -22.99 -15.60
N HIS A 333 -14.88 -21.96 -16.38
CA HIS A 333 -14.43 -21.85 -17.76
C HIS A 333 -13.27 -20.85 -17.90
N THR A 334 -12.38 -21.12 -18.84
CA THR A 334 -11.33 -20.17 -19.23
C THR A 334 -11.93 -19.18 -20.22
N ALA A 335 -12.69 -18.22 -19.70
CA ALA A 335 -13.38 -17.16 -20.44
C ALA A 335 -13.17 -15.80 -19.75
N ASP A 336 -13.23 -14.72 -20.50
CA ASP A 336 -13.03 -13.35 -20.00
C ASP A 336 -14.05 -13.00 -18.92
N THR A 337 -15.28 -13.49 -19.02
CA THR A 337 -16.35 -13.31 -18.04
C THR A 337 -16.17 -14.09 -16.74
N GLU A 338 -15.23 -15.04 -16.70
CA GLU A 338 -15.00 -15.90 -15.52
C GLU A 338 -13.61 -15.74 -14.91
N LEU A 339 -12.71 -15.01 -15.58
CA LEU A 339 -11.35 -14.75 -15.13
C LEU A 339 -11.22 -13.35 -14.53
N VAL A 340 -10.37 -13.23 -13.51
CA VAL A 340 -10.09 -11.97 -12.81
C VAL A 340 -8.64 -11.93 -12.33
N ASP A 341 -7.99 -10.76 -12.42
CA ASP A 341 -6.64 -10.59 -11.89
C ASP A 341 -6.65 -10.43 -10.35
N LEU A 342 -6.01 -11.36 -9.65
CA LEU A 342 -5.79 -11.29 -8.21
C LEU A 342 -4.31 -11.51 -7.89
N CYS A 343 -3.71 -10.64 -7.07
CA CYS A 343 -2.35 -10.88 -6.61
C CYS A 343 -2.29 -12.14 -5.75
N ARG A 344 -1.14 -12.81 -5.67
CA ARG A 344 -0.99 -14.09 -4.93
C ARG A 344 -1.57 -14.07 -3.51
N ARG A 345 -1.47 -12.92 -2.83
CA ARG A 345 -2.01 -12.74 -1.48
C ARG A 345 -3.54 -12.64 -1.49
N ASP A 346 -4.12 -11.87 -2.40
CA ASP A 346 -5.56 -11.65 -2.49
C ASP A 346 -6.28 -12.87 -3.11
N HIS A 347 -5.60 -13.62 -3.98
CA HIS A 347 -6.04 -14.92 -4.48
C HIS A 347 -6.23 -15.90 -3.33
N ARG A 348 -5.25 -16.05 -2.44
CA ARG A 348 -5.38 -16.96 -1.27
C ARG A 348 -6.53 -16.59 -0.33
N LEU A 349 -6.90 -15.31 -0.25
CA LEU A 349 -7.97 -14.85 0.61
C LEU A 349 -9.34 -15.42 0.20
N LYS A 350 -9.54 -15.72 -1.08
CA LYS A 350 -10.76 -16.36 -1.58
C LYS A 350 -10.99 -17.75 -0.99
N ASP A 351 -9.91 -18.46 -0.65
CA ASP A 351 -9.97 -19.80 -0.06
C ASP A 351 -10.10 -19.76 1.48
N GLU A 352 -10.06 -18.58 2.09
CA GLU A 352 -10.19 -18.42 3.54
C GLU A 352 -11.66 -18.58 3.98
N PRO A 353 -11.94 -19.27 5.11
CA PRO A 353 -13.30 -19.50 5.57
C PRO A 353 -14.11 -18.21 5.75
N GLY A 354 -15.32 -18.18 5.18
CA GLY A 354 -16.26 -17.07 5.31
C GLY A 354 -16.08 -15.95 4.27
N TRP A 355 -15.01 -15.99 3.48
CA TRP A 355 -14.82 -15.11 2.34
C TRP A 355 -15.54 -15.67 1.11
N ASN A 356 -16.31 -14.84 0.43
CA ASN A 356 -17.04 -15.25 -0.77
C ASN A 356 -16.78 -14.27 -1.91
N TYR A 357 -16.40 -14.80 -3.06
CA TYR A 357 -16.09 -14.02 -4.25
C TYR A 357 -17.11 -14.37 -5.34
N ARG A 358 -17.71 -13.35 -5.94
CA ARG A 358 -18.67 -13.51 -7.04
C ARG A 358 -18.30 -12.55 -8.16
N LEU A 359 -17.96 -13.09 -9.32
CA LEU A 359 -17.75 -12.31 -10.53
C LEU A 359 -19.04 -12.33 -11.36
N ALA A 360 -19.59 -11.15 -11.66
CA ALA A 360 -20.71 -11.00 -12.56
C ALA A 360 -20.22 -10.95 -14.02
N SER A 361 -21.13 -11.17 -14.98
CA SER A 361 -20.80 -11.22 -16.42
C SER A 361 -20.29 -9.90 -16.99
N ASP A 362 -20.55 -8.79 -16.32
CA ASP A 362 -20.02 -7.45 -16.64
C ASP A 362 -18.61 -7.21 -16.05
N GLY A 363 -18.03 -8.21 -15.39
CA GLY A 363 -16.73 -8.14 -14.73
C GLY A 363 -16.76 -7.53 -13.33
N THR A 364 -17.95 -7.20 -12.79
CA THR A 364 -18.09 -6.73 -11.41
C THR A 364 -17.75 -7.86 -10.44
N LEU A 365 -16.68 -7.68 -9.66
CA LEU A 365 -16.28 -8.58 -8.59
C LEU A 365 -16.89 -8.10 -7.27
N THR A 366 -17.79 -8.88 -6.69
CA THR A 366 -18.29 -8.70 -5.32
C THR A 366 -17.52 -9.61 -4.37
N ILE A 367 -16.89 -9.02 -3.36
CA ILE A 367 -16.24 -9.73 -2.25
C ILE A 367 -17.10 -9.55 -1.00
N THR A 368 -17.62 -10.66 -0.46
CA THR A 368 -18.32 -10.66 0.82
C THR A 368 -17.39 -11.18 1.92
N THR A 369 -17.19 -10.37 2.96
CA THR A 369 -16.31 -10.69 4.10
C THR A 369 -17.00 -11.63 5.10
N PRO A 370 -16.25 -12.24 6.04
CA PRO A 370 -16.83 -13.10 7.08
C PRO A 370 -17.87 -12.46 8.00
N THR A 371 -17.92 -11.12 8.12
CA THR A 371 -18.99 -10.38 8.82
C THR A 371 -20.21 -10.10 7.95
N GLY A 372 -20.20 -10.52 6.68
CA GLY A 372 -21.31 -10.38 5.74
C GLY A 372 -21.35 -9.04 4.99
N LYS A 373 -20.31 -8.21 5.12
CA LYS A 373 -20.20 -6.96 4.33
C LYS A 373 -19.72 -7.25 2.92
N SER A 374 -20.28 -6.55 1.95
CA SER A 374 -19.93 -6.71 0.54
C SER A 374 -19.21 -5.48 0.01
N TYR A 375 -18.15 -5.73 -0.75
CA TYR A 375 -17.33 -4.73 -1.40
C TYR A 375 -17.22 -5.06 -2.88
N ASP A 376 -17.54 -4.09 -3.73
CA ASP A 376 -17.52 -4.29 -5.17
C ASP A 376 -16.28 -3.66 -5.79
N SER A 377 -15.85 -4.28 -6.88
CA SER A 377 -14.84 -3.78 -7.79
C SER A 377 -15.37 -3.94 -9.20
N THR A 378 -15.47 -2.86 -9.96
CA THR A 378 -15.90 -2.86 -11.37
C THR A 378 -14.70 -2.60 -12.27
N PRO A 379 -14.57 -3.26 -13.44
CA PRO A 379 -13.43 -3.04 -14.30
C PRO A 379 -13.30 -1.54 -14.61
N PRO A 380 -12.13 -0.94 -14.39
CA PRO A 380 -12.00 0.50 -14.62
C PRO A 380 -12.26 0.79 -16.09
N PRO A 381 -13.03 1.84 -16.44
CA PRO A 381 -13.24 2.22 -17.82
C PRO A 381 -11.97 2.89 -18.38
N LEU A 382 -11.63 2.67 -19.66
CA LEU A 382 -10.41 3.22 -20.28
C LEU A 382 -10.56 4.69 -20.68
N HIS A 383 -11.79 5.16 -20.75
CA HIS A 383 -12.15 6.57 -20.89
C HIS A 383 -13.44 6.81 -20.11
N GLU A 384 -13.75 8.07 -19.82
CA GLU A 384 -15.03 8.39 -19.20
C GLU A 384 -16.21 7.85 -20.03
N PRO A 385 -17.22 7.24 -19.38
CA PRO A 385 -18.45 6.83 -20.03
C PRO A 385 -19.10 8.00 -20.77
N ARG A 386 -19.48 7.79 -22.04
CA ARG A 386 -20.18 8.81 -22.82
C ARG A 386 -21.68 8.69 -22.58
N THR A 387 -22.35 9.84 -22.46
CA THR A 387 -23.81 9.88 -22.30
C THR A 387 -24.56 9.54 -23.59
N GLU A 388 -23.91 9.64 -24.75
CA GLU A 388 -24.48 9.35 -26.06
C GLU A 388 -23.48 8.56 -26.93
N PRO A 389 -23.95 7.67 -27.82
CA PRO A 389 -23.08 6.96 -28.75
C PRO A 389 -22.39 7.94 -29.72
N PRO A 390 -21.13 7.69 -30.12
CA PRO A 390 -20.47 8.47 -31.14
C PRO A 390 -21.04 8.11 -32.52
N PHE A 391 -22.17 8.75 -32.84
CA PHE A 391 -22.92 8.68 -34.11
C PHE A 391 -23.63 7.35 -34.42
#